data_AF-F4S1K5-F1
#
_entry.id   AF-F4S1K5-F1
#
_cell.length_a   1.000
_cell.length_b   1.000
_cell.length_c   1.000
_cell.angle_alpha   90.00
_cell.angle_beta   90.00
_cell.angle_gamma   90.00
#
_symmetry.space_group_name_H-M   'P 1'
#
loop_
_entity.id
_entity.type
_entity.pdbx_description
1 polymer ?
#
loop_
_entity_poly.entity_id
_entity_poly.type
_entity_poly.pdbx_seq_one_letter_code
_entity_poly.pdbx_strand_id
1 'polypeptide(L)'
;MIKPQIFIPVDLGVEMIKKPRYLMKPSAKKNRVGSNGVRLRGNWSLTYQEYIISFWITHKNIYTQIKFDPTLQLVLESQIVQTKLIEKVHRFPQSFAPVENVFMSWVQLTLISQSEVILNYIKSIEDPFTSHTFMSTQFQIQPYGLKIDPPEISWDEIKIIQFWSTYMCVFLKMQKLGETPSLERSIGKLVKFNYKETSNIMRKFLIHIDEYSINQKVPVLAQFLQYFSELTEHKAQCEFALGVLSEFHKECTLNQNL
;
A
#
# COMPACT_ATOMS: atom_id res chain seq x y z
N MET A 1 16.32 -9.71 -25.41
CA MET A 1 14.93 -9.70 -25.95
C MET A 1 14.20 -8.48 -25.40
N ILE A 2 13.81 -7.53 -26.26
CA ILE A 2 13.07 -6.32 -25.86
C ILE A 2 11.58 -6.59 -26.13
N LYS A 3 10.77 -6.65 -25.07
CA LYS A 3 9.31 -6.92 -25.14
C LYS A 3 8.50 -5.62 -25.19
N PRO A 4 7.29 -5.61 -25.79
CA PRO A 4 6.55 -4.40 -26.12
C PRO A 4 6.00 -3.67 -24.88
N GLN A 5 6.17 -2.34 -24.85
CA GLN A 5 5.54 -1.42 -23.90
C GLN A 5 4.22 -0.88 -24.50
N ILE A 6 3.23 -0.64 -23.65
CA ILE A 6 1.90 -0.13 -24.02
C ILE A 6 1.82 1.37 -23.75
N PHE A 7 1.16 2.11 -24.65
CA PHE A 7 1.10 3.58 -24.67
C PHE A 7 -0.33 4.07 -24.94
N ILE A 8 -0.80 5.11 -24.22
CA ILE A 8 -2.08 5.78 -24.46
C ILE A 8 -1.89 7.32 -24.47
N PRO A 9 -2.39 8.05 -25.49
CA PRO A 9 -2.37 9.51 -25.55
C PRO A 9 -3.43 10.16 -24.63
N VAL A 10 -3.08 11.28 -23.99
CA VAL A 10 -3.88 11.96 -22.94
C VAL A 10 -4.81 13.07 -23.50
N ASP A 11 -4.68 13.43 -24.78
CA ASP A 11 -5.37 14.60 -25.38
C ASP A 11 -6.77 14.29 -25.95
N LEU A 12 -7.59 13.51 -25.26
CA LEU A 12 -9.03 13.42 -25.52
C LEU A 12 -9.79 13.98 -24.32
N GLY A 13 -10.24 15.22 -24.46
CA GLY A 13 -10.99 15.95 -23.45
C GLY A 13 -12.31 15.26 -23.07
N VAL A 14 -12.51 15.11 -21.75
CA VAL A 14 -13.72 15.25 -20.90
C VAL A 14 -15.08 14.65 -21.35
N GLU A 15 -15.30 14.15 -22.56
CA GLU A 15 -16.64 13.68 -23.00
C GLU A 15 -16.87 12.17 -23.11
N MET A 16 -15.97 11.32 -22.60
CA MET A 16 -16.18 9.86 -22.61
C MET A 16 -16.17 9.20 -21.22
N ILE A 17 -17.03 9.66 -20.32
CA ILE A 17 -17.46 8.86 -19.16
C ILE A 17 -18.79 8.16 -19.49
N LYS A 18 -18.83 7.38 -20.58
CA LYS A 18 -19.87 6.36 -20.80
C LYS A 18 -19.24 5.15 -21.50
N LYS A 19 -18.77 4.20 -20.67
CA LYS A 19 -18.29 2.83 -20.98
C LYS A 19 -16.99 2.72 -21.82
N PRO A 20 -15.88 2.24 -21.25
CA PRO A 20 -14.70 1.85 -22.03
C PRO A 20 -14.91 0.44 -22.59
N ARG A 21 -15.50 0.31 -23.79
CA ARG A 21 -15.53 -0.96 -24.55
C ARG A 21 -14.69 -0.95 -25.83
N TYR A 22 -14.04 0.15 -26.14
CA TYR A 22 -13.19 0.25 -27.30
C TYR A 22 -11.91 0.95 -26.89
N LEU A 23 -10.89 0.14 -26.58
CA LEU A 23 -9.47 0.42 -26.79
C LEU A 23 -8.72 -0.74 -26.13
N MET A 24 -8.31 -1.73 -26.94
CA MET A 24 -6.99 -2.39 -26.86
C MET A 24 -6.95 -3.63 -27.74
N LYS A 25 -6.45 -3.46 -28.97
CA LYS A 25 -5.63 -4.50 -29.61
C LYS A 25 -4.18 -4.06 -29.47
N PRO A 26 -3.26 -4.94 -29.05
CA PRO A 26 -1.84 -4.60 -28.95
C PRO A 26 -1.23 -4.56 -30.35
N SER A 27 -1.31 -3.41 -31.02
CA SER A 27 -0.56 -3.21 -32.27
C SER A 27 0.86 -2.78 -31.94
N ALA A 28 1.82 -3.65 -32.24
CA ALA A 28 3.24 -3.37 -32.24
C ALA A 28 3.56 -2.30 -33.32
N LYS A 29 3.39 -1.03 -32.99
CA LYS A 29 3.99 0.08 -33.73
C LYS A 29 4.74 0.97 -32.75
N LYS A 30 6.05 0.70 -32.68
CA LYS A 30 7.04 1.65 -32.18
C LYS A 30 6.94 2.95 -33.01
N ASN A 31 7.08 4.06 -32.30
CA ASN A 31 7.47 5.38 -32.81
C ASN A 31 6.35 6.24 -33.41
N ARG A 32 5.74 7.03 -32.51
CA ARG A 32 5.31 8.44 -32.64
C ARG A 32 4.03 8.67 -31.83
N VAL A 33 4.15 8.57 -30.51
CA VAL A 33 3.20 9.25 -29.61
C VAL A 33 3.82 10.61 -29.34
N GLY A 34 3.03 11.69 -29.41
CA GLY A 34 3.48 13.02 -29.00
C GLY A 34 4.05 13.00 -27.58
N SER A 35 4.76 14.06 -27.19
CA SER A 35 5.41 14.23 -25.87
C SER A 35 4.50 14.07 -24.64
N ASN A 36 3.20 13.82 -24.82
CA ASN A 36 2.14 13.98 -23.82
C ASN A 36 1.47 12.65 -23.38
N GLY A 37 1.99 11.49 -23.80
CA GLY A 37 1.42 10.18 -23.41
C GLY A 37 1.80 9.71 -22.00
N VAL A 38 0.95 8.88 -21.38
CA VAL A 38 1.32 8.12 -20.17
C VAL A 38 2.11 6.88 -20.59
N ARG A 39 3.32 6.74 -20.04
CA ARG A 39 4.19 5.58 -20.26
C ARG A 39 4.35 4.84 -18.96
N LEU A 40 3.98 3.56 -18.94
CA LEU A 40 4.13 2.71 -17.75
C LEU A 40 5.58 2.21 -17.60
N ARG A 41 6.04 2.03 -16.37
CA ARG A 41 7.39 1.50 -16.07
C ARG A 41 7.39 0.00 -15.86
N GLY A 42 6.43 -0.51 -15.12
CA GLY A 42 6.31 -1.94 -14.90
C GLY A 42 5.69 -2.67 -16.10
N ASN A 43 5.97 -3.97 -16.17
CA ASN A 43 5.35 -4.86 -17.14
C ASN A 43 4.04 -5.42 -16.55
N TRP A 44 3.02 -4.59 -16.52
CA TRP A 44 1.76 -4.89 -15.85
C TRP A 44 0.82 -5.73 -16.73
N SER A 45 -0.03 -6.55 -16.12
CA SER A 45 -1.13 -7.20 -16.85
C SER A 45 -2.12 -6.14 -17.35
N LEU A 46 -2.91 -6.47 -18.38
CA LEU A 46 -3.89 -5.55 -18.97
C LEU A 46 -4.81 -4.92 -17.90
N THR A 47 -5.32 -5.75 -16.99
CA THR A 47 -6.16 -5.31 -15.87
C THR A 47 -5.49 -4.26 -14.99
N TYR A 48 -4.19 -4.41 -14.70
CA TYR A 48 -3.47 -3.43 -13.88
C TYR A 48 -3.06 -2.18 -14.66
N GLN A 49 -2.80 -2.30 -15.97
CA GLN A 49 -2.53 -1.13 -16.80
C GLN A 49 -3.71 -0.16 -16.79
N GLU A 50 -4.94 -0.65 -16.84
CA GLU A 50 -6.14 0.21 -16.77
C GLU A 50 -6.20 0.99 -15.46
N TYR A 51 -5.96 0.33 -14.32
CA TYR A 51 -5.94 1.00 -13.01
C TYR A 51 -4.83 2.05 -12.92
N ILE A 52 -3.63 1.73 -13.38
CA ILE A 52 -2.48 2.62 -13.31
C ILE A 52 -2.66 3.83 -14.25
N ILE A 53 -3.16 3.62 -15.46
CA ILE A 53 -3.42 4.71 -16.40
C ILE A 53 -4.53 5.61 -15.88
N SER A 54 -5.62 5.03 -15.36
CA SER A 54 -6.68 5.81 -14.72
C SER A 54 -6.12 6.64 -13.56
N PHE A 55 -5.24 6.06 -12.75
CA PHE A 55 -4.57 6.78 -11.68
C PHE A 55 -3.73 7.95 -12.19
N TRP A 56 -2.92 7.74 -13.23
CA TRP A 56 -2.07 8.80 -13.82
C TRP A 56 -2.86 9.93 -14.48
N ILE A 57 -4.00 9.61 -15.09
CA ILE A 57 -4.90 10.63 -15.64
C ILE A 57 -5.47 11.50 -14.53
N THR A 58 -5.96 10.89 -13.45
CA THR A 58 -6.49 11.61 -12.28
C THR A 58 -5.41 12.43 -11.58
N HIS A 59 -4.20 11.90 -11.48
CA HIS A 59 -3.06 12.52 -10.78
C HIS A 59 -2.00 13.03 -11.76
N LYS A 60 -2.43 13.72 -12.83
CA LYS A 60 -1.54 14.18 -13.90
C LYS A 60 -0.38 15.02 -13.38
N ASN A 61 -0.60 15.84 -12.35
CA ASN A 61 0.45 16.66 -11.73
C ASN A 61 1.58 15.80 -11.14
N ILE A 62 1.24 14.75 -10.40
CA ILE A 62 2.22 13.79 -9.85
C ILE A 62 2.97 13.11 -11.00
N TYR A 63 2.25 12.60 -11.99
CA TYR A 63 2.88 11.96 -13.16
C TYR A 63 3.88 12.89 -13.85
N THR A 64 3.51 14.16 -14.07
CA THR A 64 4.42 15.12 -14.72
C THR A 64 5.69 15.40 -13.93
N GLN A 65 5.62 15.35 -12.60
CA GLN A 65 6.78 15.53 -11.72
C GLN A 65 7.72 14.32 -11.77
N ILE A 66 7.18 13.10 -11.77
CA ILE A 66 7.98 11.88 -11.61
C ILE A 66 8.27 11.13 -12.91
N LYS A 67 7.67 11.48 -14.06
CA LYS A 67 7.83 10.71 -15.31
C LYS A 67 9.28 10.53 -15.77
N PHE A 68 10.20 11.37 -15.29
CA PHE A 68 11.63 11.29 -15.55
C PHE A 68 12.42 10.51 -14.48
N ASP A 69 11.81 10.18 -13.35
CA ASP A 69 12.32 9.23 -12.36
C ASP A 69 11.66 7.85 -12.59
N PRO A 70 12.28 6.97 -13.40
CA PRO A 70 11.70 5.67 -13.71
C PRO A 70 11.53 4.78 -12.49
N THR A 71 12.38 4.94 -11.47
CA THR A 71 12.40 4.07 -10.30
C THR A 71 11.28 4.47 -9.34
N LEU A 72 11.14 5.76 -9.04
CA LEU A 72 10.02 6.26 -8.24
C LEU A 72 8.68 5.98 -8.94
N GLN A 73 8.61 6.19 -10.25
CA GLN A 73 7.39 5.86 -10.98
C GLN A 73 7.05 4.36 -10.85
N LEU A 74 8.03 3.46 -10.95
CA LEU A 74 7.79 2.02 -10.75
C LEU A 74 7.32 1.70 -9.32
N VAL A 75 7.84 2.39 -8.30
CA VAL A 75 7.38 2.28 -6.91
C VAL A 75 5.90 2.64 -6.82
N LEU A 76 5.49 3.79 -7.35
CA LEU A 76 4.09 4.22 -7.26
C LEU A 76 3.16 3.28 -8.03
N GLU A 77 3.58 2.81 -9.21
CA GLU A 77 2.83 1.80 -9.98
C GLU A 77 2.67 0.49 -9.19
N SER A 78 3.72 0.05 -8.50
CA SER A 78 3.69 -1.15 -7.65
C SER A 78 2.71 -0.98 -6.48
N GLN A 79 2.73 0.17 -5.80
CA GLN A 79 1.82 0.48 -4.70
C GLN A 79 0.35 0.49 -5.14
N ILE A 80 0.05 0.99 -6.34
CA ILE A 80 -1.30 0.94 -6.92
C ILE A 80 -1.75 -0.50 -7.14
N VAL A 81 -0.88 -1.35 -7.71
CA VAL A 81 -1.19 -2.76 -7.95
C VAL A 81 -1.39 -3.51 -6.64
N GLN A 82 -0.52 -3.32 -5.65
CA GLN A 82 -0.64 -3.90 -4.32
C GLN A 82 -1.97 -3.48 -3.66
N THR A 83 -2.35 -2.20 -3.74
CA THR A 83 -3.64 -1.71 -3.22
C THR A 83 -4.81 -2.42 -3.90
N LYS A 84 -4.79 -2.55 -5.23
CA LYS A 84 -5.87 -3.22 -5.98
C LYS A 84 -5.92 -4.72 -5.75
N LEU A 85 -4.78 -5.36 -5.51
CA LEU A 85 -4.71 -6.76 -5.11
C LEU A 85 -5.37 -6.99 -3.74
N ILE A 86 -5.05 -6.15 -2.76
CA ILE A 86 -5.66 -6.23 -1.42
C ILE A 86 -7.17 -6.01 -1.50
N GLU A 87 -7.63 -4.97 -2.19
CA GLU A 87 -9.07 -4.74 -2.42
C GLU A 87 -9.76 -5.94 -3.07
N LYS A 88 -9.07 -6.63 -4.00
CA LYS A 88 -9.61 -7.81 -4.67
C LYS A 88 -9.75 -8.99 -3.72
N VAL A 89 -8.79 -9.18 -2.81
CA VAL A 89 -8.88 -10.22 -1.76
C VAL A 89 -10.09 -9.97 -0.86
N HIS A 90 -10.30 -8.73 -0.40
CA HIS A 90 -11.44 -8.40 0.47
C HIS A 90 -12.81 -8.59 -0.21
N ARG A 91 -12.85 -8.60 -1.55
CA ARG A 91 -14.08 -8.87 -2.33
C ARG A 91 -14.19 -10.34 -2.79
N PHE A 92 -13.20 -11.18 -2.50
CA PHE A 92 -13.17 -12.55 -2.97
C PHE A 92 -14.17 -13.41 -2.18
N PRO A 93 -15.05 -14.18 -2.84
CA PRO A 93 -16.04 -15.00 -2.15
C PRO A 93 -15.38 -16.18 -1.43
N GLN A 94 -15.56 -16.29 -0.11
CA GLN A 94 -15.00 -17.34 0.77
C GLN A 94 -15.62 -18.75 0.58
N SER A 95 -16.26 -19.02 -0.57
CA SER A 95 -17.06 -20.25 -0.78
C SER A 95 -16.30 -21.38 -1.47
N PHE A 96 -15.03 -21.18 -1.86
CA PHE A 96 -14.26 -22.16 -2.66
C PHE A 96 -12.84 -22.38 -2.13
N ALA A 97 -12.72 -23.15 -1.04
CA ALA A 97 -11.46 -23.30 -0.28
C ALA A 97 -10.21 -23.71 -1.10
N PRO A 98 -10.24 -24.66 -2.07
CA PRO A 98 -9.03 -25.01 -2.83
C PRO A 98 -8.56 -23.89 -3.77
N VAL A 99 -9.51 -23.18 -4.40
CA VAL A 99 -9.21 -22.06 -5.31
C VAL A 99 -8.75 -20.85 -4.50
N GLU A 100 -9.35 -20.64 -3.32
CA GLU A 100 -8.97 -19.60 -2.39
C GLU A 100 -7.53 -19.73 -1.93
N ASN A 101 -7.08 -20.92 -1.54
CA ASN A 101 -5.69 -21.13 -1.10
C ASN A 101 -4.68 -20.79 -2.20
N VAL A 102 -4.89 -21.28 -3.42
CA VAL A 102 -4.01 -20.99 -4.56
C VAL A 102 -4.01 -19.49 -4.89
N PHE A 103 -5.19 -18.87 -4.87
CA PHE A 103 -5.31 -17.43 -5.09
C PHE A 103 -4.58 -16.62 -4.02
N MET A 104 -4.77 -16.95 -2.74
CA MET A 104 -4.14 -16.27 -1.61
C MET A 104 -2.62 -16.40 -1.63
N SER A 105 -2.08 -17.59 -1.91
CA SER A 105 -0.63 -17.78 -2.08
C SER A 105 -0.08 -16.95 -3.23
N TRP A 106 -0.79 -16.90 -4.37
CA TRP A 106 -0.40 -16.06 -5.50
C TRP A 106 -0.41 -14.56 -5.15
N VAL A 107 -1.44 -14.09 -4.44
CA VAL A 107 -1.51 -12.69 -3.98
C VAL A 107 -0.35 -12.38 -3.05
N GLN A 108 -0.10 -13.21 -2.03
CA GLN A 108 0.99 -13.02 -1.08
C GLN A 108 2.35 -12.92 -1.77
N LEU A 109 2.67 -13.85 -2.68
CA LEU A 109 3.92 -13.81 -3.44
C LEU A 109 4.04 -12.54 -4.30
N THR A 110 2.93 -12.12 -4.90
CA THR A 110 2.90 -10.89 -5.72
C THR A 110 3.13 -9.65 -4.86
N LEU A 111 2.48 -9.57 -3.69
CA LEU A 111 2.66 -8.46 -2.75
C LEU A 111 4.09 -8.41 -2.22
N ILE A 112 4.70 -9.55 -1.87
CA ILE A 112 6.10 -9.61 -1.42
C ILE A 112 7.03 -9.09 -2.51
N SER A 113 6.89 -9.59 -3.74
CA SER A 113 7.74 -9.17 -4.86
C SER A 113 7.59 -7.66 -5.17
N GLN A 114 6.37 -7.11 -5.06
CA GLN A 114 6.14 -5.68 -5.25
C GLN A 114 6.68 -4.85 -4.08
N SER A 115 6.61 -5.36 -2.85
CA SER A 115 7.21 -4.72 -1.68
C SER A 115 8.73 -4.61 -1.81
N GLU A 116 9.40 -5.59 -2.43
CA GLU A 116 10.85 -5.51 -2.68
C GLU A 116 11.21 -4.30 -3.55
N VAL A 117 10.38 -3.92 -4.53
CA VAL A 117 10.59 -2.72 -5.35
C VAL A 117 10.62 -1.46 -4.46
N ILE A 118 9.67 -1.36 -3.54
CA ILE A 118 9.55 -0.22 -2.61
C ILE A 118 10.75 -0.20 -1.65
N LEU A 119 11.07 -1.35 -1.05
CA LEU A 119 12.16 -1.47 -0.09
C LEU A 119 13.53 -1.20 -0.73
N ASN A 120 13.74 -1.64 -1.96
CA ASN A 120 14.97 -1.36 -2.70
C ASN A 120 15.08 0.14 -3.04
N TYR A 121 13.96 0.78 -3.41
CA TYR A 121 13.95 2.22 -3.61
C TYR A 121 14.29 2.99 -2.32
N ILE A 122 13.66 2.64 -1.20
CA ILE A 122 13.94 3.25 0.11
C ILE A 122 15.42 3.13 0.47
N LYS A 123 16.03 1.96 0.22
CA LYS A 123 17.48 1.75 0.46
C LYS A 123 18.38 2.58 -0.46
N SER A 124 17.90 2.94 -1.65
CA SER A 124 18.65 3.78 -2.60
C SER A 124 18.50 5.28 -2.38
N ILE A 125 17.69 5.71 -1.41
CA ILE A 125 17.58 7.13 -1.05
C ILE A 125 18.87 7.54 -0.34
N GLU A 126 19.69 8.36 -0.98
CA GLU A 126 20.98 8.81 -0.43
C GLU A 126 20.92 10.26 0.08
N ASP A 127 20.04 11.08 -0.50
CA ASP A 127 20.01 12.53 -0.28
C ASP A 127 18.63 13.06 0.18
N PRO A 128 18.60 14.22 0.85
CA PRO A 128 17.36 14.84 1.33
C PRO A 128 16.37 15.25 0.23
N PHE A 129 16.83 15.51 -0.99
CA PHE A 129 15.95 15.92 -2.08
C PHE A 129 15.16 14.72 -2.64
N THR A 130 15.82 13.57 -2.80
CA THR A 130 15.17 12.32 -3.19
C THR A 130 14.20 11.86 -2.10
N SER A 131 14.59 11.94 -0.82
CA SER A 131 13.71 11.60 0.30
C SER A 131 12.48 12.52 0.36
N HIS A 132 12.67 13.82 0.12
CA HIS A 132 11.59 14.80 0.06
C HIS A 132 10.61 14.51 -1.07
N THR A 133 11.14 14.27 -2.27
CA THR A 133 10.33 13.95 -3.45
C THR A 133 9.51 12.69 -3.21
N PHE A 134 10.15 11.62 -2.70
CA PHE A 134 9.46 10.39 -2.35
C PHE A 134 8.33 10.65 -1.36
N MET A 135 8.61 11.23 -0.20
CA MET A 135 7.57 11.44 0.83
C MET A 135 6.45 12.38 0.39
N SER A 136 6.77 13.41 -0.40
CA SER A 136 5.74 14.29 -0.98
C SER A 136 4.77 13.50 -1.88
N THR A 137 5.29 12.56 -2.68
CA THR A 137 4.42 11.68 -3.47
C THR A 137 3.60 10.75 -2.57
N GLN A 138 4.23 10.12 -1.57
CA GLN A 138 3.55 9.20 -0.65
C GLN A 138 2.38 9.87 0.08
N PHE A 139 2.56 11.11 0.54
CA PHE A 139 1.52 11.90 1.18
C PHE A 139 0.30 12.13 0.27
N GLN A 140 0.53 12.38 -1.01
CA GLN A 140 -0.54 12.65 -1.97
C GLN A 140 -1.27 11.36 -2.39
N ILE A 141 -0.56 10.25 -2.52
CA ILE A 141 -1.13 9.01 -3.06
C ILE A 141 -1.73 8.09 -1.99
N GLN A 142 -1.25 8.18 -0.74
CA GLN A 142 -1.70 7.38 0.41
C GLN A 142 -1.76 5.87 0.10
N PRO A 143 -0.60 5.20 -0.11
CA PRO A 143 -0.57 3.80 -0.53
C PRO A 143 -1.32 2.91 0.47
N TYR A 144 -2.10 1.94 -0.02
CA TYR A 144 -2.93 1.04 0.81
C TYR A 144 -3.96 1.75 1.70
N GLY A 145 -4.26 3.02 1.45
CA GLY A 145 -5.12 3.83 2.31
C GLY A 145 -4.42 4.38 3.56
N LEU A 146 -3.10 4.21 3.66
CA LEU A 146 -2.31 4.73 4.77
C LEU A 146 -2.31 6.26 4.75
N LYS A 147 -2.84 6.84 5.83
CA LYS A 147 -2.76 8.28 6.06
C LYS A 147 -1.39 8.61 6.66
N ILE A 148 -0.55 9.24 5.86
CA ILE A 148 0.73 9.80 6.30
C ILE A 148 0.44 11.24 6.75
N ASP A 149 0.80 11.57 7.98
CA ASP A 149 0.58 12.92 8.51
C ASP A 149 1.60 13.90 7.86
N PRO A 150 1.20 15.08 7.37
CA PRO A 150 2.12 16.16 6.99
C PRO A 150 2.59 16.91 8.26
N PRO A 151 3.75 17.63 8.33
CA PRO A 151 4.63 18.08 7.25
C PRO A 151 6.15 17.91 7.49
N GLU A 152 6.58 17.21 8.54
CA GLU A 152 8.02 16.97 8.75
C GLU A 152 8.43 15.73 7.95
N ILE A 153 8.74 15.97 6.67
CA ILE A 153 9.37 14.97 5.82
C ILE A 153 10.72 14.59 6.43
N SER A 154 10.69 13.57 7.26
CA SER A 154 11.81 13.05 8.01
C SER A 154 12.05 11.59 7.62
N TRP A 155 13.25 11.11 7.91
CA TRP A 155 13.57 9.69 7.80
C TRP A 155 12.64 8.79 8.63
N ASP A 156 12.01 9.35 9.67
CA ASP A 156 11.04 8.64 10.50
C ASP A 156 9.73 8.34 9.76
N GLU A 157 9.31 9.19 8.82
CA GLU A 157 8.16 8.86 7.96
C GLU A 157 8.49 7.76 6.94
N ILE A 158 9.72 7.76 6.43
CA ILE A 158 10.18 6.69 5.52
C ILE A 158 10.17 5.34 6.25
N LYS A 159 10.52 5.31 7.54
CA LYS A 159 10.42 4.08 8.36
C LYS A 159 9.00 3.53 8.43
N ILE A 160 7.97 4.38 8.44
CA ILE A 160 6.57 3.92 8.41
C ILE A 160 6.26 3.22 7.09
N ILE A 161 6.65 3.80 5.96
CA ILE A 161 6.45 3.18 4.64
C ILE A 161 7.26 1.90 4.50
N GLN A 162 8.50 1.89 5.01
CA GLN A 162 9.35 0.71 5.06
C GLN A 162 8.70 -0.41 5.90
N PHE A 163 8.14 -0.07 7.06
CA PHE A 163 7.46 -1.00 7.96
C PHE A 163 6.25 -1.65 7.26
N TRP A 164 5.33 -0.85 6.74
CA TRP A 164 4.14 -1.38 6.07
C TRP A 164 4.47 -2.14 4.78
N SER A 165 5.51 -1.72 4.05
CA SER A 165 5.99 -2.47 2.88
C SER A 165 6.55 -3.83 3.27
N THR A 166 7.28 -3.90 4.40
CA THR A 166 7.82 -5.16 4.94
C THR A 166 6.72 -6.10 5.42
N TYR A 167 5.68 -5.57 6.07
CA TYR A 167 4.62 -6.35 6.71
C TYR A 167 3.29 -6.30 5.94
N MET A 168 3.36 -6.19 4.62
CA MET A 168 2.19 -6.02 3.73
C MET A 168 1.09 -7.07 3.93
N CYS A 169 1.45 -8.29 4.31
CA CYS A 169 0.50 -9.38 4.52
C CYS A 169 -0.53 -9.07 5.62
N VAL A 170 -0.26 -8.13 6.54
CA VAL A 170 -1.24 -7.71 7.55
C VAL A 170 -2.51 -7.13 6.93
N PHE A 171 -2.40 -6.44 5.79
CA PHE A 171 -3.55 -5.88 5.08
C PHE A 171 -4.48 -6.95 4.50
N LEU A 172 -3.96 -8.16 4.24
CA LEU A 172 -4.78 -9.31 3.83
C LEU A 172 -5.61 -9.88 4.99
N LYS A 173 -5.23 -9.57 6.24
CA LYS A 173 -5.93 -10.00 7.46
C LYS A 173 -6.91 -8.94 8.00
N MET A 174 -6.87 -7.72 7.48
CA MET A 174 -7.85 -6.65 7.75
C MET A 174 -9.19 -6.97 7.07
N GLN A 175 -10.31 -6.51 7.62
CA GLN A 175 -11.61 -6.75 6.98
C GLN A 175 -11.82 -5.84 5.76
N LYS A 176 -11.33 -4.60 5.85
CA LYS A 176 -11.26 -3.65 4.74
C LYS A 176 -10.08 -2.69 4.91
N LEU A 177 -9.53 -2.20 3.80
CA LEU A 177 -8.54 -1.12 3.83
C LEU A 177 -9.12 0.15 4.50
N GLY A 178 -8.32 0.79 5.35
CA GLY A 178 -8.69 2.03 6.02
C GLY A 178 -9.76 1.88 7.12
N GLU A 179 -10.00 0.68 7.64
CA GLU A 179 -10.96 0.45 8.74
C GLU A 179 -10.51 1.01 10.09
N THR A 180 -9.20 1.08 10.32
CA THR A 180 -8.63 1.43 11.63
C THR A 180 -7.54 2.50 11.51
N PRO A 181 -7.86 3.68 10.93
CA PRO A 181 -6.86 4.72 10.69
C PRO A 181 -6.22 5.26 11.98
N SER A 182 -6.93 5.24 13.11
CA SER A 182 -6.38 5.60 14.42
C SER A 182 -5.32 4.61 14.87
N LEU A 183 -5.54 3.31 14.68
CA LEU A 183 -4.58 2.26 15.02
C LEU A 183 -3.36 2.29 14.09
N GLU A 184 -3.57 2.46 12.78
CA GLU A 184 -2.48 2.61 11.80
C GLU A 184 -1.54 3.77 12.18
N ARG A 185 -2.09 4.93 12.54
CA ARG A 185 -1.31 6.09 12.99
C ARG A 185 -0.54 5.80 14.27
N SER A 186 -1.17 5.15 15.24
CA SER A 186 -0.53 4.80 16.52
C SER A 186 0.60 3.79 16.35
N ILE A 187 0.43 2.80 15.48
CA ILE A 187 1.52 1.89 15.08
C ILE A 187 2.63 2.69 14.40
N GLY A 188 2.30 3.63 13.53
CA GLY A 188 3.26 4.57 12.95
C GLY A 188 4.11 5.29 14.00
N LYS A 189 3.51 5.77 15.08
CA LYS A 189 4.25 6.38 16.22
C LYS A 189 5.20 5.41 16.90
N LEU A 190 4.76 4.15 17.13
CA LEU A 190 5.62 3.10 17.68
C LEU A 190 6.82 2.79 16.77
N VAL A 191 6.58 2.74 15.45
CA VAL A 191 7.61 2.52 14.43
C VAL A 191 8.64 3.64 14.42
N LYS A 192 8.21 4.90 14.53
CA LYS A 192 9.11 6.05 14.63
C LYS A 192 10.00 5.96 15.87
N PHE A 193 9.42 5.60 17.01
CA PHE A 193 10.13 5.50 18.28
C PHE A 193 11.13 4.32 18.30
N ASN A 194 10.69 3.11 17.95
CA ASN A 194 11.54 1.92 17.94
C ASN A 194 11.18 0.99 16.77
N TYR A 195 11.72 1.32 15.59
CA TYR A 195 11.49 0.54 14.37
C TYR A 195 11.88 -0.94 14.54
N LYS A 196 13.03 -1.22 15.17
CA LYS A 196 13.59 -2.57 15.27
C LYS A 196 12.72 -3.48 16.13
N GLU A 197 12.34 -3.01 17.32
CA GLU A 197 11.47 -3.76 18.22
C GLU A 197 10.06 -3.94 17.63
N THR A 198 9.45 -2.86 17.15
CA THR A 198 8.11 -2.91 16.54
C THR A 198 8.07 -3.88 15.36
N SER A 199 9.11 -3.85 14.51
CA SER A 199 9.27 -4.80 13.40
C SER A 199 9.43 -6.25 13.89
N ASN A 200 10.22 -6.50 14.92
CA ASN A 200 10.40 -7.84 15.46
C ASN A 200 9.10 -8.39 16.08
N ILE A 201 8.36 -7.56 16.81
CA ILE A 201 7.08 -7.94 17.41
C ILE A 201 6.04 -8.18 16.30
N MET A 202 5.93 -7.32 15.29
CA MET A 202 5.02 -7.54 14.15
C MET A 202 5.33 -8.85 13.42
N ARG A 203 6.61 -9.17 13.23
CA ARG A 203 7.00 -10.46 12.64
C ARG A 203 6.51 -11.65 13.49
N LYS A 204 6.73 -11.61 14.81
CA LYS A 204 6.26 -12.66 15.72
C LYS A 204 4.74 -12.78 15.73
N PHE A 205 4.05 -11.64 15.74
CA PHE A 205 2.59 -11.56 15.68
C PHE A 205 2.04 -12.21 14.41
N LEU A 206 2.61 -11.91 13.23
CA LEU A 206 2.16 -12.50 11.97
C LEU A 206 2.34 -14.03 11.94
N ILE A 207 3.44 -14.55 12.48
CA ILE A 207 3.64 -16.00 12.64
C ILE A 207 2.57 -16.58 13.58
N HIS A 208 2.35 -15.93 14.73
CA HIS A 208 1.37 -16.36 15.71
C HIS A 208 -0.05 -16.43 15.12
N ILE A 209 -0.50 -15.41 14.39
CA ILE A 209 -1.87 -15.43 13.83
C ILE A 209 -2.05 -16.34 12.61
N ASP A 210 -0.97 -16.84 12.01
CA ASP A 210 -1.04 -17.86 10.97
C ASP A 210 -1.13 -19.27 11.58
N GLU A 211 -0.56 -19.48 12.77
CA GLU A 211 -0.64 -20.74 13.53
C GLU A 211 -1.93 -20.86 14.36
N TYR A 212 -2.47 -19.73 14.85
CA TYR A 212 -3.64 -19.68 15.73
C TYR A 212 -4.82 -18.95 15.06
N SER A 213 -6.05 -19.33 15.41
CA SER A 213 -7.25 -18.69 14.84
C SER A 213 -7.39 -17.24 15.30
N ILE A 214 -7.37 -16.31 14.35
CA ILE A 214 -7.65 -14.88 14.60
C ILE A 214 -9.09 -14.71 15.09
N ASN A 215 -9.29 -13.89 16.13
CA ASN A 215 -10.62 -13.43 16.49
C ASN A 215 -11.12 -12.46 15.41
N GLN A 216 -11.92 -12.95 14.46
CA GLN A 216 -12.42 -12.16 13.33
C GLN A 216 -13.28 -10.96 13.74
N LYS A 217 -13.78 -10.92 14.99
CA LYS A 217 -14.58 -9.80 15.51
C LYS A 217 -13.73 -8.60 15.92
N VAL A 218 -12.43 -8.80 16.19
CA VAL A 218 -11.52 -7.75 16.63
C VAL A 218 -10.62 -7.36 15.45
N PRO A 219 -10.47 -6.07 15.12
CA PRO A 219 -9.56 -5.66 14.06
C PRO A 219 -8.14 -6.18 14.29
N VAL A 220 -7.48 -6.66 13.22
CA VAL A 220 -6.15 -7.28 13.32
C VAL A 220 -5.10 -6.34 13.92
N LEU A 221 -5.20 -5.04 13.66
CA LEU A 221 -4.29 -4.04 14.22
C LEU A 221 -4.51 -3.80 15.72
N ALA A 222 -5.74 -4.00 16.23
CA ALA A 222 -6.01 -3.96 17.67
C ALA A 222 -5.40 -5.21 18.35
N GLN A 223 -5.54 -6.38 17.73
CA GLN A 223 -4.89 -7.60 18.20
C GLN A 223 -3.36 -7.47 18.20
N PHE A 224 -2.79 -6.84 17.16
CA PHE A 224 -1.36 -6.53 17.14
C PHE A 224 -0.94 -5.62 18.30
N LEU A 225 -1.67 -4.54 18.58
CA LEU A 225 -1.31 -3.64 19.69
C LEU A 225 -1.42 -4.32 21.05
N GLN A 226 -2.39 -5.22 21.23
CA GLN A 226 -2.48 -6.03 22.44
C GLN A 226 -1.25 -6.93 22.58
N TYR A 227 -0.94 -7.70 21.53
CA TYR A 227 0.24 -8.54 21.48
C TYR A 227 1.55 -7.76 21.68
N PHE A 228 1.62 -6.54 21.14
CA PHE A 228 2.75 -5.64 21.33
C PHE A 228 2.89 -5.19 22.78
N SER A 229 1.78 -4.82 23.44
CA SER A 229 1.80 -4.38 24.84
C SER A 229 2.29 -5.46 25.81
N GLU A 230 2.10 -6.74 25.47
CA GLU A 230 2.54 -7.88 26.26
C GLU A 230 4.04 -8.22 26.06
N LEU A 231 4.63 -7.82 24.93
CA LEU A 231 6.00 -8.22 24.55
C LEU A 231 7.02 -7.09 24.52
N THR A 232 6.58 -5.83 24.47
CA THR A 232 7.47 -4.67 24.49
C THR A 232 8.24 -4.61 25.80
N GLU A 233 9.55 -4.38 25.73
CA GLU A 233 10.39 -4.23 26.93
C GLU A 233 10.26 -2.82 27.53
N HIS A 234 9.74 -1.86 26.74
CA HIS A 234 9.58 -0.47 27.14
C HIS A 234 8.21 -0.20 27.78
N LYS A 235 8.21 0.10 29.09
CA LYS A 235 7.01 0.45 29.85
C LYS A 235 6.20 1.59 29.21
N ALA A 236 6.86 2.65 28.74
CA ALA A 236 6.19 3.79 28.11
C ALA A 236 5.45 3.40 26.81
N GLN A 237 6.00 2.47 26.02
CA GLN A 237 5.34 1.99 24.81
C GLN A 237 4.20 1.02 25.12
N CYS A 238 4.32 0.21 26.18
CA CYS A 238 3.23 -0.60 26.71
C CYS A 238 2.04 0.28 27.12
N GLU A 239 2.28 1.29 27.94
CA GLU A 239 1.26 2.24 28.40
C GLU A 239 0.61 2.99 27.22
N PHE A 240 1.41 3.41 26.24
CA PHE A 240 0.91 4.02 25.00
C PHE A 240 -0.01 3.08 24.22
N ALA A 241 0.41 1.83 23.97
CA ALA A 241 -0.38 0.85 23.22
C ALA A 241 -1.71 0.53 23.93
N LEU A 242 -1.69 0.34 25.25
CA LEU A 242 -2.89 0.11 26.06
C LEU A 242 -3.82 1.33 26.08
N GLY A 243 -3.26 2.54 26.14
CA GLY A 243 -4.02 3.79 26.02
C GLY A 243 -4.76 3.89 24.70
N VAL A 244 -4.05 3.65 23.58
CA VAL A 244 -4.64 3.63 22.22
C VAL A 244 -5.75 2.59 22.11
N LEU A 245 -5.55 1.39 22.67
CA LEU A 245 -6.60 0.37 22.67
C LEU A 245 -7.83 0.82 23.45
N SER A 246 -7.66 1.41 24.63
CA SER A 246 -8.77 1.91 25.44
C SER A 246 -9.58 2.98 24.69
N GLU A 247 -8.91 3.91 24.02
CA GLU A 247 -9.55 4.95 23.19
C GLU A 247 -10.31 4.32 22.00
N PHE A 248 -9.70 3.39 21.28
CA PHE A 248 -10.33 2.73 20.15
C PHE A 248 -11.61 1.95 20.54
N HIS A 249 -11.61 1.27 21.70
CA HIS A 249 -12.81 0.58 22.19
C HIS A 249 -13.94 1.56 22.54
N LYS A 250 -13.61 2.74 23.09
CA LYS A 250 -14.59 3.80 23.34
C LYS A 250 -15.19 4.32 22.04
N GLU A 251 -14.37 4.58 21.03
CA GLU A 251 -14.81 5.00 19.69
C GLU A 251 -15.78 3.98 19.07
N CYS A 252 -15.46 2.68 19.15
CA CYS A 252 -16.32 1.62 18.62
C CYS A 252 -17.67 1.55 19.34
N THR A 253 -17.67 1.71 20.67
CA THR A 253 -18.90 1.66 21.48
C THR A 253 -19.83 2.84 21.19
N LEU A 254 -19.27 4.04 21.00
CA LEU A 254 -20.05 5.23 20.67
C LEU A 254 -20.71 5.10 19.29
N ASN A 255 -20.00 4.57 18.30
CA ASN A 255 -20.51 4.42 16.93
C ASN A 255 -21.57 3.32 16.77
N GLN A 256 -21.69 2.40 17.74
CA GLN A 256 -22.74 1.36 17.74
C GLN A 256 -24.08 1.85 18.33
N ASN A 257 -24.08 3.00 19.02
CA ASN A 257 -25.24 3.57 19.69
C ASN A 257 -25.88 4.75 18.90
N LEU A 258 -25.40 5.01 17.68
CA LEU A 258 -25.90 6.02 16.73
C LEU A 258 -26.61 5.33 15.57
#